data_AF-A0A2I1D1R2-F1
#
_entry.id   AF-A0A2I1D1R2-F1
#
_cell.length_a   1.000
_cell.length_b   1.000
_cell.length_c   1.000
_cell.angle_alpha   90.00
_cell.angle_beta   90.00
_cell.angle_gamma   90.00
#
_symmetry.space_group_name_H-M   'P 1'
#
loop_
_entity.id
_entity.type
_entity.pdbx_description
1 polymer ?
#
loop_
_entity_poly.entity_id
_entity_poly.type
_entity_poly.pdbx_seq_one_letter_code
_entity_poly.pdbx_strand_id
1 'polypeptide(L)'
;MGWDMTKLDYPNLNRQPCQHQIIPLLDGVAFDDIFTMNPQQSSQWDGLRHFSQTVPGQTQRVFYGGTTSEEITDRKNDRIGLQHWAREGIAGRGVLIDYAAWAEKRGIKYSTFSTHQVRLADIVEIARECNITFQKGDILFVRVGVTKEWDTVMTDAQKQEYSNNPSPLHAGVEGTTDMLRWLWDTGFAAIASDSISWEVYPPQADVFLHEYVLAGWGMPIGELFDLEALARMCQEHQRWSFFVASIPLNMPGGVSSPPNIMAVF
;
A
#
# COMPACT_ATOMS: atom_id res chain seq x y z
N MET A 1 -1.42 8.83 8.47
CA MET A 1 -0.65 7.89 7.62
C MET A 1 -1.18 6.48 7.75
N GLY A 2 -1.32 5.91 8.95
CA GLY A 2 -2.34 4.88 9.15
C GLY A 2 -3.72 5.52 9.00
N TRP A 3 -4.58 4.97 8.16
CA TRP A 3 -6.01 5.19 8.17
C TRP A 3 -6.64 4.41 9.33
N ASP A 4 -7.95 4.49 9.50
CA ASP A 4 -8.63 3.74 10.56
C ASP A 4 -8.64 2.24 10.25
N MET A 5 -8.41 1.39 11.25
CA MET A 5 -8.42 -0.08 11.08
C MET A 5 -9.75 -0.64 10.57
N THR A 6 -10.84 0.09 10.73
CA THR A 6 -12.18 -0.26 10.23
C THR A 6 -12.41 0.16 8.78
N LYS A 7 -11.47 0.90 8.16
CA LYS A 7 -11.53 1.29 6.75
C LYS A 7 -10.93 0.21 5.85
N LEU A 8 -11.43 0.01 4.63
CA LEU A 8 -12.68 0.55 4.08
C LEU A 8 -13.89 0.04 4.89
N ASP A 9 -14.93 0.90 5.05
CA ASP A 9 -16.14 0.57 5.83
C ASP A 9 -16.80 -0.75 5.34
N TYR A 10 -16.70 -0.99 4.02
CA TYR A 10 -17.07 -2.24 3.36
C TYR A 10 -15.82 -2.79 2.66
N PRO A 11 -15.19 -3.84 3.21
CA PRO A 11 -13.97 -4.39 2.64
C PRO A 11 -14.21 -5.00 1.26
N ASN A 12 -13.39 -4.61 0.30
CA ASN A 12 -13.40 -5.21 -1.03
C ASN A 12 -12.66 -6.57 -1.03
N LEU A 13 -12.78 -7.34 -2.12
CA LEU A 13 -12.08 -8.60 -2.37
C LEU A 13 -12.42 -9.71 -1.36
N ASN A 14 -13.66 -9.71 -0.83
CA ASN A 14 -14.14 -10.65 0.18
C ASN A 14 -13.28 -10.70 1.46
N ARG A 15 -12.58 -9.59 1.78
CA ARG A 15 -11.78 -9.47 3.01
C ARG A 15 -12.72 -9.41 4.22
N GLN A 16 -12.30 -10.01 5.33
CA GLN A 16 -13.07 -9.96 6.58
C GLN A 16 -12.95 -8.57 7.21
N PRO A 17 -14.06 -7.94 7.65
CA PRO A 17 -14.01 -6.67 8.35
C PRO A 17 -13.35 -6.80 9.73
N CYS A 18 -12.62 -5.76 10.14
CA CYS A 18 -12.00 -5.64 11.44
C CYS A 18 -13.08 -5.57 12.51
N GLN A 19 -12.97 -6.44 13.50
CA GLN A 19 -13.84 -6.49 14.67
C GLN A 19 -13.03 -6.10 15.90
N HIS A 20 -13.62 -5.23 16.72
CA HIS A 20 -13.08 -4.80 18.01
C HIS A 20 -14.09 -5.13 19.10
N GLN A 21 -13.66 -5.87 20.10
CA GLN A 21 -14.47 -6.27 21.23
C GLN A 21 -13.81 -5.81 22.53
N ILE A 22 -14.52 -5.00 23.30
CA ILE A 22 -14.10 -4.57 24.64
C ILE A 22 -14.60 -5.58 25.68
N ILE A 23 -13.69 -6.09 26.50
CA ILE A 23 -13.92 -7.09 27.53
C ILE A 23 -13.83 -6.43 28.90
N PRO A 24 -14.96 -6.27 29.62
CA PRO A 24 -14.92 -5.76 30.99
C PRO A 24 -14.29 -6.80 31.92
N LEU A 25 -13.41 -6.33 32.79
CA LEU A 25 -12.76 -7.10 33.85
C LEU A 25 -13.11 -6.47 35.20
N LEU A 26 -13.03 -7.27 36.27
CA LEU A 26 -13.17 -6.79 37.65
C LEU A 26 -14.44 -5.93 37.85
N ASP A 27 -15.59 -6.41 37.36
CA ASP A 27 -16.88 -5.68 37.41
C ASP A 27 -16.82 -4.25 36.83
N GLY A 28 -16.01 -4.05 35.79
CA GLY A 28 -15.88 -2.78 35.06
C GLY A 28 -14.81 -1.84 35.61
N VAL A 29 -13.94 -2.30 36.51
CA VAL A 29 -12.77 -1.54 36.98
C VAL A 29 -11.65 -1.52 35.93
N ALA A 30 -11.57 -2.53 35.07
CA ALA A 30 -10.58 -2.61 34.00
C ALA A 30 -11.20 -3.16 32.71
N PHE A 31 -10.53 -2.96 31.58
CA PHE A 31 -10.98 -3.41 30.27
C PHE A 31 -9.78 -3.94 29.46
N ASP A 32 -9.97 -5.09 28.83
CA ASP A 32 -9.09 -5.64 27.80
C ASP A 32 -9.81 -5.58 26.43
N ASP A 33 -9.06 -5.67 25.33
CA ASP A 33 -9.63 -5.66 23.98
C ASP A 33 -9.23 -6.90 23.18
N ILE A 34 -10.14 -7.36 22.32
CA ILE A 34 -9.88 -8.38 21.30
C ILE A 34 -10.04 -7.74 19.92
N PHE A 35 -9.01 -7.89 19.08
CA PHE A 35 -9.05 -7.51 17.67
C PHE A 35 -9.06 -8.77 16.80
N THR A 36 -10.05 -8.88 15.91
CA THR A 36 -10.04 -9.84 14.81
C THR A 36 -9.95 -9.05 13.52
N MET A 37 -8.84 -9.16 12.79
CA MET A 37 -8.60 -8.32 11.63
C MET A 37 -7.94 -9.08 10.49
N ASN A 38 -8.30 -8.69 9.27
CA ASN A 38 -7.50 -8.92 8.09
C ASN A 38 -6.64 -7.65 7.89
N PRO A 39 -5.30 -7.69 8.09
CA PRO A 39 -4.48 -6.50 7.95
C PRO A 39 -4.57 -5.86 6.57
N GLN A 40 -4.96 -6.63 5.55
CA GLN A 40 -5.14 -6.13 4.20
C GLN A 40 -6.45 -5.35 3.99
N GLN A 41 -7.30 -5.19 4.99
CA GLN A 41 -8.52 -4.41 4.84
C GLN A 41 -8.26 -2.89 4.78
N SER A 42 -7.31 -2.41 5.58
CA SER A 42 -7.01 -0.98 5.78
C SER A 42 -5.60 -0.64 5.31
N SER A 43 -5.03 0.47 5.76
CA SER A 43 -3.62 0.75 5.55
C SER A 43 -2.78 -0.46 5.95
N GLN A 44 -1.85 -0.85 5.07
CA GLN A 44 -1.14 -2.11 5.22
C GLN A 44 0.24 -2.09 4.57
N TRP A 45 1.16 -2.89 5.08
CA TRP A 45 2.31 -3.37 4.32
C TRP A 45 2.05 -4.79 3.84
N ASP A 46 2.21 -5.01 2.54
CA ASP A 46 2.30 -6.34 1.95
C ASP A 46 3.72 -6.86 2.03
N GLY A 47 3.82 -8.06 2.60
CA GLY A 47 5.05 -8.82 2.70
C GLY A 47 5.30 -9.70 1.49
N LEU A 48 6.46 -10.32 1.49
CA LEU A 48 6.93 -11.15 0.37
C LEU A 48 6.14 -12.46 0.20
N ARG A 49 5.28 -12.80 1.16
CA ARG A 49 4.34 -13.92 1.11
C ARG A 49 2.99 -13.55 0.48
N HIS A 50 2.76 -12.28 0.15
CA HIS A 50 1.45 -11.79 -0.30
C HIS A 50 1.14 -12.17 -1.74
N PHE A 51 2.07 -11.91 -2.66
CA PHE A 51 1.87 -12.13 -4.09
C PHE A 51 3.01 -12.95 -4.68
N SER A 52 2.66 -13.88 -5.58
CA SER A 52 3.62 -14.77 -6.27
C SER A 52 3.84 -14.30 -7.71
N GLN A 53 4.77 -14.92 -8.43
CA GLN A 53 4.99 -14.72 -9.87
C GLN A 53 5.18 -16.09 -10.55
N THR A 54 4.84 -16.20 -11.83
CA THR A 54 5.16 -17.39 -12.63
C THR A 54 6.66 -17.48 -12.93
N VAL A 55 7.21 -18.69 -12.92
CA VAL A 55 8.60 -18.90 -13.38
C VAL A 55 8.60 -19.02 -14.91
N PRO A 56 9.48 -18.33 -15.65
CA PRO A 56 9.57 -18.47 -17.09
C PRO A 56 9.68 -19.94 -17.53
N GLY A 57 8.76 -20.38 -18.40
CA GLY A 57 8.71 -21.76 -18.88
C GLY A 57 8.04 -22.77 -17.93
N GLN A 58 7.48 -22.32 -16.80
CA GLN A 58 6.74 -23.17 -15.87
C GLN A 58 5.34 -22.62 -15.60
N THR A 59 4.40 -23.50 -15.26
CA THR A 59 3.06 -23.11 -14.81
C THR A 59 3.01 -22.79 -13.32
N GLN A 60 4.01 -23.23 -12.56
CA GLN A 60 4.10 -23.00 -11.13
C GLN A 60 4.37 -21.52 -10.84
N ARG A 61 3.66 -21.00 -9.83
CA ARG A 61 3.96 -19.70 -9.24
C ARG A 61 4.82 -19.89 -7.99
N VAL A 62 5.79 -19.01 -7.81
CA VAL A 62 6.65 -18.96 -6.63
C VAL A 62 6.68 -17.55 -6.06
N PHE A 63 7.01 -17.45 -4.78
CA PHE A 63 7.20 -16.20 -4.08
C PHE A 63 8.69 -15.84 -4.04
N TYR A 64 9.02 -14.75 -3.35
CA TYR A 64 10.40 -14.27 -3.26
C TYR A 64 11.40 -15.37 -2.88
N GLY A 65 12.53 -15.40 -3.61
CA GLY A 65 13.59 -16.39 -3.42
C GLY A 65 13.17 -17.82 -3.79
N GLY A 66 12.11 -18.01 -4.57
CA GLY A 66 11.60 -19.32 -4.96
C GLY A 66 10.79 -20.03 -3.87
N THR A 67 10.31 -19.30 -2.87
CA THR A 67 9.49 -19.87 -1.78
C THR A 67 8.18 -20.41 -2.34
N THR A 68 7.74 -21.60 -1.92
CA THR A 68 6.51 -22.22 -2.44
C THR A 68 5.29 -21.93 -1.57
N SER A 69 4.10 -22.21 -2.11
CA SER A 69 2.83 -22.09 -1.37
C SER A 69 2.78 -23.07 -0.19
N GLU A 70 3.34 -24.27 -0.36
CA GLU A 70 3.44 -25.29 0.69
C GLU A 70 4.32 -24.81 1.86
N GLU A 71 5.44 -24.14 1.56
CA GLU A 71 6.28 -23.50 2.60
C GLU A 71 5.53 -22.39 3.35
N ILE A 72 4.71 -21.58 2.67
CA ILE A 72 3.94 -20.49 3.32
C ILE A 72 2.80 -21.03 4.19
N THR A 73 2.15 -22.10 3.75
CA THR A 73 1.02 -22.72 4.47
C THR A 73 1.45 -23.58 5.65
N ASP A 74 2.71 -24.06 5.67
CA ASP A 74 3.29 -24.65 6.87
C ASP A 74 3.53 -23.58 7.95
N ARG A 75 2.71 -23.62 9.00
CA ARG A 75 2.76 -22.67 10.13
C ARG A 75 4.05 -22.75 10.95
N LYS A 76 4.90 -23.77 10.74
CA LYS A 76 6.22 -23.88 11.37
C LYS A 76 7.31 -23.18 10.57
N ASN A 77 7.03 -22.80 9.32
CA ASN A 77 7.96 -22.12 8.45
C ASN A 77 7.64 -20.62 8.41
N ASP A 78 8.62 -19.80 8.80
CA ASP A 78 8.49 -18.34 8.86
C ASP A 78 9.34 -17.62 7.79
N ARG A 79 9.99 -18.36 6.88
CA ARG A 79 10.78 -17.83 5.75
C ARG A 79 10.04 -16.70 5.05
N ILE A 80 10.73 -15.58 4.79
CA ILE A 80 10.20 -14.38 4.09
C ILE A 80 8.95 -13.74 4.76
N GLY A 81 8.65 -14.07 6.02
CA GLY A 81 7.54 -13.47 6.78
C GLY A 81 7.86 -12.08 7.35
N LEU A 82 6.81 -11.34 7.70
CA LEU A 82 6.91 -9.96 8.19
C LEU A 82 7.74 -9.77 9.47
N GLN A 83 7.87 -10.80 10.30
CA GLN A 83 8.66 -10.73 11.54
C GLN A 83 10.12 -10.34 11.30
N HIS A 84 10.67 -10.59 10.11
CA HIS A 84 12.01 -10.14 9.77
C HIS A 84 12.10 -8.60 9.70
N TRP A 85 11.05 -7.93 9.22
CA TRP A 85 10.99 -6.48 9.14
C TRP A 85 10.60 -5.86 10.49
N ALA A 86 9.71 -6.50 11.24
CA ALA A 86 9.25 -6.00 12.55
C ALA A 86 10.39 -5.87 13.59
N ARG A 87 11.51 -6.60 13.43
CA ARG A 87 12.67 -6.51 14.32
C ARG A 87 13.45 -5.21 14.20
N GLU A 88 13.57 -4.69 12.98
CA GLU A 88 14.34 -3.47 12.68
C GLU A 88 13.42 -2.26 12.41
N GLY A 89 12.17 -2.53 12.07
CA GLY A 89 11.24 -1.54 11.52
C GLY A 89 11.54 -1.21 10.07
N ILE A 90 10.61 -0.49 9.46
CA ILE A 90 10.80 0.19 8.18
C ILE A 90 11.05 1.66 8.52
N ALA A 91 12.33 2.04 8.55
CA ALA A 91 12.76 3.39 8.89
C ALA A 91 13.71 3.94 7.84
N GLY A 92 13.46 5.16 7.37
CA GLY A 92 14.24 5.74 6.27
C GLY A 92 13.70 7.08 5.80
N ARG A 93 14.13 7.48 4.59
CA ARG A 93 13.66 8.71 3.96
C ARG A 93 12.42 8.42 3.11
N GLY A 94 11.29 9.00 3.47
CA GLY A 94 10.09 9.01 2.65
C GLY A 94 10.14 10.15 1.63
N VAL A 95 9.59 9.91 0.44
CA VAL A 95 9.39 10.94 -0.59
C VAL A 95 7.96 10.86 -1.10
N LEU A 96 7.25 11.98 -1.12
CA LEU A 96 5.86 12.04 -1.59
C LEU A 96 5.77 12.62 -3.01
N ILE A 97 5.08 11.89 -3.88
CA ILE A 97 4.56 12.35 -5.17
C ILE A 97 3.05 12.58 -5.02
N ASP A 98 2.64 13.85 -4.91
CA ASP A 98 1.25 14.25 -4.73
C ASP A 98 0.53 14.39 -6.07
N TYR A 99 0.22 13.25 -6.69
CA TYR A 99 -0.46 13.20 -7.98
C TYR A 99 -1.85 13.85 -7.91
N ALA A 100 -2.63 13.58 -6.87
CA ALA A 100 -3.98 14.12 -6.73
C ALA A 100 -4.00 15.66 -6.77
N ALA A 101 -3.11 16.33 -6.03
CA ALA A 101 -3.05 17.80 -6.07
C ALA A 101 -2.52 18.34 -7.41
N TRP A 102 -1.56 17.63 -8.03
CA TRP A 102 -1.03 17.99 -9.35
C TRP A 102 -2.10 17.86 -10.45
N ALA A 103 -2.88 16.78 -10.44
CA ALA A 103 -3.98 16.54 -11.35
C ALA A 103 -5.08 17.60 -11.21
N GLU A 104 -5.44 17.97 -9.98
CA GLU A 104 -6.41 19.03 -9.69
C GLU A 104 -5.97 20.38 -10.28
N LYS A 105 -4.71 20.78 -10.09
CA LYS A 105 -4.14 22.02 -10.65
C LYS A 105 -4.17 22.05 -12.18
N ARG A 106 -4.13 20.89 -12.83
CA ARG A 106 -4.18 20.75 -14.29
C ARG A 106 -5.59 20.50 -14.84
N GLY A 107 -6.60 20.46 -13.97
CA GLY A 107 -7.97 20.19 -14.37
C GLY A 107 -8.21 18.75 -14.86
N ILE A 108 -7.33 17.82 -14.51
CA ILE A 108 -7.49 16.39 -14.82
C ILE A 108 -8.54 15.84 -13.85
N LYS A 109 -9.68 15.42 -14.41
CA LYS A 109 -10.78 14.82 -13.65
C LYS A 109 -10.71 13.30 -13.77
N TYR A 110 -10.67 12.62 -12.65
CA TYR A 110 -10.74 11.17 -12.56
C TYR A 110 -11.43 10.75 -11.25
N SER A 111 -11.81 9.49 -11.17
CA SER A 111 -12.18 8.82 -9.92
C SER A 111 -11.11 7.79 -9.59
N THR A 112 -10.82 7.64 -8.32
CA THR A 112 -9.92 6.62 -7.79
C THR A 112 -10.54 5.21 -7.84
N PHE A 113 -11.84 5.12 -8.12
CA PHE A 113 -12.61 3.90 -8.36
C PHE A 113 -12.84 3.67 -9.87
N SER A 114 -11.80 3.92 -10.67
CA SER A 114 -11.78 3.75 -12.14
C SER A 114 -10.46 3.15 -12.59
N THR A 115 -10.20 3.01 -13.89
CA THR A 115 -8.90 2.53 -14.42
C THR A 115 -7.92 3.67 -14.72
N HIS A 116 -8.05 4.80 -14.01
CA HIS A 116 -7.15 5.93 -14.17
C HIS A 116 -5.71 5.57 -13.77
N GLN A 117 -4.75 5.97 -14.60
CA GLN A 117 -3.34 5.61 -14.45
C GLN A 117 -2.52 6.83 -14.06
N VAL A 118 -1.79 6.72 -12.95
CA VAL A 118 -0.68 7.61 -12.61
C VAL A 118 0.53 7.17 -13.43
N ARG A 119 0.84 7.92 -14.49
CA ARG A 119 1.88 7.54 -15.44
C ARG A 119 3.27 7.88 -14.91
N LEU A 120 4.29 7.15 -15.34
CA LEU A 120 5.69 7.43 -15.06
C LEU A 120 6.06 8.86 -15.46
N ALA A 121 5.57 9.31 -16.63
CA ALA A 121 5.80 10.65 -17.12
C ALA A 121 5.27 11.71 -16.14
N ASP A 122 4.09 11.49 -15.55
CA ASP A 122 3.48 12.39 -14.57
C ASP A 122 4.30 12.39 -13.26
N ILE A 123 4.72 11.21 -12.78
CA ILE A 123 5.58 11.09 -11.58
C ILE A 123 6.89 11.86 -11.76
N VAL A 124 7.54 11.71 -12.91
CA VAL A 124 8.80 12.41 -13.23
C VAL A 124 8.58 13.92 -13.40
N GLU A 125 7.45 14.33 -13.98
CA GLU A 125 7.09 15.75 -14.10
C GLU A 125 6.84 16.38 -12.72
N ILE A 126 6.07 15.72 -11.84
CA ILE A 126 5.85 16.15 -10.45
C ILE A 126 7.18 16.28 -9.73
N ALA A 127 8.05 15.25 -9.82
CA ALA A 127 9.36 15.30 -9.19
C ALA A 127 10.19 16.50 -9.64
N ARG A 128 10.14 16.84 -10.94
CA ARG A 128 10.81 18.02 -11.50
C ARG A 128 10.22 19.33 -10.98
N GLU A 129 8.90 19.49 -11.04
CA GLU A 129 8.19 20.70 -10.58
C GLU A 129 8.40 20.94 -9.07
N CYS A 130 8.48 19.87 -8.29
CA CYS A 130 8.66 19.91 -6.84
C CYS A 130 10.14 19.86 -6.41
N ASN A 131 11.08 19.89 -7.35
CA ASN A 131 12.53 19.78 -7.10
C ASN A 131 12.92 18.58 -6.21
N ILE A 132 12.29 17.44 -6.47
CA ILE A 132 12.52 16.18 -5.76
C ILE A 132 13.70 15.48 -6.40
N THR A 133 14.69 15.12 -5.58
CA THR A 133 15.79 14.24 -5.97
C THR A 133 15.67 12.94 -5.21
N PHE A 134 15.38 11.85 -5.92
CA PHE A 134 15.33 10.51 -5.35
C PHE A 134 16.73 10.02 -4.96
N GLN A 135 16.80 9.23 -3.91
CA GLN A 135 18.01 8.60 -3.41
C GLN A 135 17.76 7.10 -3.23
N LYS A 136 18.83 6.33 -3.40
CA LYS A 136 18.80 4.90 -3.10
C LYS A 136 18.40 4.69 -1.64
N GLY A 137 17.43 3.82 -1.40
CA GLY A 137 16.86 3.54 -0.09
C GLY A 137 15.64 4.37 0.26
N ASP A 138 15.21 5.29 -0.60
CA ASP A 138 13.96 6.04 -0.39
C ASP A 138 12.74 5.11 -0.32
N ILE A 139 11.76 5.53 0.46
CA ILE A 139 10.41 4.97 0.45
C ILE A 139 9.54 5.91 -0.37
N LEU A 140 9.09 5.45 -1.54
CA LEU A 140 8.27 6.26 -2.45
C LEU A 140 6.80 6.20 -2.02
N PHE A 141 6.19 7.34 -1.77
CA PHE A 141 4.76 7.49 -1.56
C PHE A 141 4.12 8.16 -2.78
N VAL A 142 3.09 7.56 -3.35
CA VAL A 142 2.27 8.16 -4.42
C VAL A 142 0.88 8.43 -3.86
N ARG A 143 0.45 9.68 -3.81
CA ARG A 143 -0.92 10.04 -3.40
C ARG A 143 -1.83 10.16 -4.61
N VAL A 144 -2.72 9.19 -4.77
CA VAL A 144 -3.74 9.08 -5.82
C VAL A 144 -5.08 9.67 -5.39
N GLY A 145 -5.36 9.76 -4.09
CA GLY A 145 -6.53 10.44 -3.51
C GLY A 145 -7.66 9.54 -3.03
N VAL A 146 -7.44 8.22 -2.86
CA VAL A 146 -8.50 7.27 -2.49
C VAL A 146 -9.11 7.61 -1.13
N THR A 147 -8.30 7.92 -0.12
CA THR A 147 -8.83 8.22 1.22
C THR A 147 -9.73 9.45 1.19
N LYS A 148 -9.33 10.50 0.45
CA LYS A 148 -10.14 11.71 0.23
C LYS A 148 -11.46 11.39 -0.46
N GLU A 149 -11.44 10.68 -1.58
CA GLU A 149 -12.67 10.38 -2.33
C GLU A 149 -13.61 9.48 -1.52
N TRP A 150 -13.07 8.45 -0.86
CA TRP A 150 -13.85 7.56 -0.02
C TRP A 150 -14.51 8.29 1.16
N ASP A 151 -13.78 9.11 1.92
CA ASP A 151 -14.32 9.71 3.13
C ASP A 151 -15.14 10.98 2.88
N THR A 152 -14.91 11.70 1.77
CA THR A 152 -15.52 13.02 1.56
C THR A 152 -16.44 13.14 0.35
N VAL A 153 -16.35 12.21 -0.61
CA VAL A 153 -17.12 12.28 -1.87
C VAL A 153 -18.12 11.13 -1.98
N MET A 154 -17.71 9.90 -1.67
CA MET A 154 -18.58 8.74 -1.81
C MET A 154 -19.66 8.69 -0.73
N THR A 155 -20.89 8.46 -1.17
CA THR A 155 -22.00 8.10 -0.28
C THR A 155 -21.86 6.66 0.20
N ASP A 156 -22.51 6.33 1.32
CA ASP A 156 -22.54 4.96 1.87
C ASP A 156 -23.03 3.93 0.84
N ALA A 157 -24.05 4.27 0.06
CA ALA A 157 -24.58 3.41 -1.00
C ALA A 157 -23.53 3.13 -2.10
N GLN A 158 -22.75 4.13 -2.51
CA GLN A 158 -21.67 3.94 -3.49
C GLN A 158 -20.53 3.08 -2.94
N LYS A 159 -20.22 3.21 -1.64
CA LYS A 159 -19.22 2.37 -0.98
C LYS A 159 -19.64 0.91 -0.94
N GLN A 160 -20.91 0.64 -0.61
CA GLN A 160 -21.49 -0.70 -0.66
C GLN A 160 -21.54 -1.25 -2.09
N GLU A 161 -21.96 -0.44 -3.07
CA GLU A 161 -21.99 -0.84 -4.48
C GLU A 161 -20.60 -1.25 -4.97
N TYR A 162 -19.59 -0.43 -4.68
CA TYR A 162 -18.21 -0.74 -5.02
C TYR A 162 -17.72 -2.03 -4.34
N SER A 163 -17.99 -2.20 -3.03
CA SER A 163 -17.57 -3.39 -2.29
C SER A 163 -18.25 -4.68 -2.77
N ASN A 164 -19.46 -4.59 -3.32
CA ASN A 164 -20.21 -5.72 -3.87
C ASN A 164 -19.89 -5.99 -5.35
N ASN A 165 -19.12 -5.12 -6.01
CA ASN A 165 -18.77 -5.27 -7.41
C ASN A 165 -17.76 -6.42 -7.59
N PRO A 166 -18.07 -7.48 -8.34
CA PRO A 166 -17.14 -8.59 -8.57
C PRO A 166 -15.94 -8.21 -9.45
N SER A 167 -16.00 -7.06 -10.12
CA SER A 167 -14.96 -6.52 -11.00
C SER A 167 -14.62 -5.09 -10.57
N PRO A 168 -14.01 -4.90 -9.39
CA PRO A 168 -13.69 -3.57 -8.90
C PRO A 168 -12.60 -2.92 -9.74
N LEU A 169 -12.65 -1.59 -9.85
CA LEU A 169 -11.69 -0.79 -10.59
C LEU A 169 -10.91 0.07 -9.59
N HIS A 170 -9.59 0.07 -9.69
CA HIS A 170 -8.70 0.85 -8.83
C HIS A 170 -7.82 1.73 -9.72
N ALA A 171 -7.85 3.04 -9.46
CA ALA A 171 -6.83 3.91 -10.00
C ALA A 171 -5.53 3.66 -9.25
N GLY A 172 -4.41 3.74 -9.96
CA GLY A 172 -3.09 3.48 -9.39
C GLY A 172 -1.98 3.78 -10.37
N VAL A 173 -0.77 3.39 -10.01
CA VAL A 173 0.42 3.55 -10.85
C VAL A 173 0.31 2.66 -12.11
N GLU A 174 0.79 3.15 -13.25
CA GLU A 174 0.75 2.38 -14.50
C GLU A 174 1.63 1.12 -14.44
N GLY A 175 1.08 -0.01 -14.89
CA GLY A 175 1.79 -1.29 -14.97
C GLY A 175 2.60 -1.43 -16.25
N THR A 176 3.77 -0.80 -16.33
CA THR A 176 4.64 -0.88 -17.52
C THR A 176 6.03 -1.40 -17.20
N THR A 177 6.74 -1.94 -18.20
CA THR A 177 8.15 -2.33 -18.02
C THR A 177 9.04 -1.12 -17.73
N ASP A 178 8.72 0.06 -18.27
CA ASP A 178 9.46 1.28 -17.97
C ASP A 178 9.29 1.71 -16.50
N MET A 179 8.09 1.55 -15.93
CA MET A 179 7.87 1.73 -14.49
C MET A 179 8.75 0.78 -13.67
N LEU A 180 8.78 -0.52 -14.02
CA LEU A 180 9.64 -1.50 -13.34
C LEU A 180 11.12 -1.12 -13.41
N ARG A 181 11.62 -0.73 -14.60
CA ARG A 181 13.01 -0.28 -14.77
C ARG A 181 13.30 0.94 -13.90
N TRP A 182 12.41 1.93 -13.92
CA TRP A 182 12.59 3.14 -13.13
C TRP A 182 12.62 2.88 -11.62
N LEU A 183 11.72 2.02 -11.10
CA LEU A 183 11.72 1.62 -9.70
C LEU A 183 13.03 0.92 -9.31
N TRP A 184 13.48 -0.02 -10.14
CA TRP A 184 14.73 -0.76 -9.95
C TRP A 184 15.96 0.15 -9.98
N ASP A 185 16.09 0.99 -11.01
CA ASP A 185 17.25 1.84 -11.24
C ASP A 185 17.38 2.94 -10.16
N THR A 186 16.25 3.44 -9.66
CA THR A 186 16.24 4.42 -8.57
C THR A 186 16.65 3.80 -7.23
N GLY A 187 16.41 2.50 -7.06
CA GLY A 187 16.81 1.76 -5.86
C GLY A 187 15.96 2.10 -4.63
N PHE A 188 14.65 2.25 -4.80
CA PHE A 188 13.71 2.41 -3.67
C PHE A 188 13.76 1.19 -2.74
N ALA A 189 13.63 1.43 -1.43
CA ALA A 189 13.56 0.36 -0.44
C ALA A 189 12.14 -0.19 -0.29
N ALA A 190 11.13 0.64 -0.53
CA ALA A 190 9.71 0.28 -0.52
C ALA A 190 8.91 1.29 -1.34
N ILE A 191 7.72 0.88 -1.77
CA ILE A 191 6.74 1.75 -2.43
C ILE A 191 5.45 1.73 -1.62
N ALA A 192 4.75 2.87 -1.58
CA ALA A 192 3.51 3.01 -0.85
C ALA A 192 2.57 3.98 -1.57
N SER A 193 1.28 3.86 -1.27
CA SER A 193 0.23 4.69 -1.85
C SER A 193 -0.96 4.78 -0.91
N ASP A 194 -1.84 5.75 -1.15
CA ASP A 194 -3.18 5.75 -0.58
C ASP A 194 -4.17 4.90 -1.38
N SER A 195 -3.76 4.36 -2.53
CA SER A 195 -4.59 3.54 -3.41
C SER A 195 -4.94 2.15 -2.84
N ILE A 196 -6.01 1.55 -3.37
CA ILE A 196 -6.53 0.23 -2.95
C ILE A 196 -5.63 -0.91 -3.40
N SER A 197 -5.14 -0.80 -4.64
CA SER A 197 -3.96 -1.52 -5.12
C SER A 197 -2.92 -0.49 -5.53
N TRP A 198 -1.63 -0.76 -5.35
CA TRP A 198 -0.59 0.21 -5.70
C TRP A 198 -0.60 0.55 -7.21
N GLU A 199 -0.61 -0.45 -8.09
CA GLU A 199 -0.90 -0.26 -9.50
C GLU A 199 -2.41 -0.18 -9.82
N VAL A 200 -2.71 0.34 -11.01
CA VAL A 200 -4.04 0.29 -11.62
C VAL A 200 -4.56 -1.16 -11.68
N TYR A 201 -5.83 -1.36 -11.33
CA TYR A 201 -6.50 -2.65 -11.42
C TYR A 201 -7.89 -2.50 -12.10
N PRO A 202 -8.29 -3.41 -13.00
CA PRO A 202 -7.51 -4.53 -13.54
C PRO A 202 -6.28 -4.04 -14.33
N PRO A 203 -5.27 -4.91 -14.56
CA PRO A 203 -4.09 -4.54 -15.34
C PRO A 203 -4.48 -4.02 -16.72
N GLN A 204 -3.91 -2.87 -17.12
CA GLN A 204 -4.17 -2.25 -18.42
C GLN A 204 -3.15 -2.65 -19.50
N ALA A 205 -2.11 -3.40 -19.10
CA ALA A 205 -1.02 -3.90 -19.93
C ALA A 205 -0.56 -5.27 -19.39
N ASP A 206 0.42 -5.89 -20.06
CA ASP A 206 0.90 -7.25 -19.74
C ASP A 206 1.74 -7.34 -18.46
N VAL A 207 1.96 -6.23 -17.76
CA VAL A 207 2.75 -6.19 -16.53
C VAL A 207 1.85 -5.93 -15.34
N PHE A 208 1.91 -6.83 -14.37
CA PHE A 208 1.35 -6.64 -13.04
C PHE A 208 2.49 -6.42 -12.05
N LEU A 209 2.64 -5.21 -11.51
CA LEU A 209 3.85 -4.82 -10.78
C LEU A 209 4.02 -5.61 -9.49
N HIS A 210 2.92 -6.00 -8.83
CA HIS A 210 2.94 -6.88 -7.66
C HIS A 210 3.77 -8.15 -7.86
N GLU A 211 3.71 -8.76 -9.06
CA GLU A 211 4.50 -9.97 -9.37
C GLU A 211 6.00 -9.70 -9.26
N TYR A 212 6.47 -8.61 -9.86
CA TYR A 212 7.89 -8.30 -9.95
C TYR A 212 8.43 -7.65 -8.67
N VAL A 213 7.65 -6.75 -8.08
CA VAL A 213 8.02 -5.99 -6.89
C VAL A 213 8.12 -6.91 -5.68
N LEU A 214 7.12 -7.76 -5.44
CA LEU A 214 7.13 -8.68 -4.29
C LEU A 214 7.89 -9.97 -4.57
N ALA A 215 7.44 -10.77 -5.55
CA ALA A 215 8.03 -12.09 -5.80
C ALA A 215 9.34 -12.04 -6.58
N GLY A 216 9.49 -11.08 -7.49
CA GLY A 216 10.71 -10.90 -8.29
C GLY A 216 11.91 -10.50 -7.44
N TRP A 217 11.97 -9.25 -6.97
CA TRP A 217 13.15 -8.74 -6.27
C TRP A 217 12.96 -8.40 -4.78
N GLY A 218 11.75 -8.49 -4.24
CA GLY A 218 11.53 -8.48 -2.80
C GLY A 218 11.43 -7.10 -2.15
N MET A 219 10.69 -6.17 -2.78
CA MET A 219 10.42 -4.84 -2.26
C MET A 219 9.00 -4.76 -1.66
N PRO A 220 8.81 -4.24 -0.43
CA PRO A 220 7.49 -4.07 0.19
C PRO A 220 6.57 -3.13 -0.57
N ILE A 221 5.26 -3.39 -0.51
CA ILE A 221 4.20 -2.52 -1.04
C ILE A 221 3.32 -2.03 0.11
N GLY A 222 3.09 -0.72 0.17
CA GLY A 222 2.17 -0.09 1.10
C GLY A 222 0.90 0.37 0.39
N GLU A 223 -0.26 -0.03 0.90
CA GLU A 223 -1.57 0.31 0.31
C GLU A 223 -2.47 0.96 1.34
N LEU A 224 -3.42 1.78 0.86
CA LEU A 224 -4.46 2.44 1.68
C LEU A 224 -3.93 3.36 2.79
N PHE A 225 -2.75 3.97 2.63
CA PHE A 225 -2.21 4.92 3.60
C PHE A 225 -3.02 6.21 3.57
N ASP A 226 -3.35 6.79 4.73
CA ASP A 226 -3.89 8.14 4.77
C ASP A 226 -2.78 9.19 4.60
N LEU A 227 -2.64 9.68 3.37
CA LEU A 227 -1.63 10.66 2.97
C LEU A 227 -2.15 12.11 2.99
N GLU A 228 -3.40 12.38 3.41
CA GLU A 228 -3.98 13.73 3.34
C GLU A 228 -3.24 14.74 4.20
N ALA A 229 -2.98 14.39 5.46
CA ALA A 229 -2.23 15.27 6.37
C ALA A 229 -0.76 15.43 5.93
N LEU A 230 -0.16 14.36 5.42
CA LEU A 230 1.22 14.39 4.92
C LEU A 230 1.36 15.30 3.70
N ALA A 231 0.42 15.24 2.76
CA ALA A 231 0.39 16.11 1.59
C ALA A 231 0.26 17.58 1.98
N ARG A 232 -0.62 17.92 2.93
CA ARG A 232 -0.73 19.28 3.47
C ARG A 232 0.59 19.76 4.08
N MET A 233 1.22 18.94 4.92
CA MET A 233 2.54 19.27 5.51
C MET A 233 3.61 19.50 4.43
N CYS A 234 3.66 18.67 3.40
CA CYS A 234 4.60 18.86 2.29
C CYS A 234 4.37 20.18 1.56
N GLN A 235 3.11 20.54 1.32
CA GLN A 235 2.72 21.80 0.69
C GLN A 235 3.06 23.01 1.56
N GLU A 236 2.74 22.97 2.86
CA GLU A 236 3.04 24.06 3.81
C GLU A 236 4.55 24.31 3.92
N HIS A 237 5.35 23.25 3.96
CA HIS A 237 6.82 23.34 4.08
C HIS A 237 7.55 23.48 2.74
N GLN A 238 6.86 23.33 1.60
CA GLN A 238 7.47 23.22 0.28
C GLN A 238 8.58 22.15 0.24
N ARG A 239 8.36 21.04 0.95
CA ARG A 239 9.33 19.94 1.09
C ARG A 239 8.62 18.61 1.01
N TRP A 240 9.03 17.79 0.04
CA TRP A 240 8.39 16.51 -0.29
C TRP A 240 9.18 15.29 0.17
N SER A 241 10.19 15.49 1.02
CA SER A 241 10.92 14.42 1.69
C SER A 241 10.88 14.60 3.20
N PHE A 242 10.83 13.49 3.91
CA PHE A 242 10.61 13.43 5.36
C PHE A 242 11.20 12.15 5.91
N PHE A 243 11.44 12.09 7.22
CA PHE A 243 11.79 10.84 7.87
C PHE A 243 10.52 10.00 8.06
N VAL A 244 10.61 8.71 7.80
CA VAL A 244 9.52 7.75 8.00
C VAL A 244 9.98 6.71 9.00
N ALA A 245 9.08 6.37 9.93
CA ALA A 245 9.22 5.20 10.78
C ALA A 245 7.89 4.42 10.78
N SER A 246 7.99 3.13 10.53
CA SER A 246 6.88 2.18 10.53
C SER A 246 7.30 0.90 11.22
N ILE A 247 6.48 0.43 12.15
CA ILE A 247 6.76 -0.79 12.93
C ILE A 247 5.66 -1.81 12.67
N PRO A 248 5.80 -2.67 11.65
CA PRO A 248 4.90 -3.78 11.42
C PRO A 248 4.76 -4.69 12.66
N LEU A 249 3.63 -5.40 12.75
CA LEU A 249 3.41 -6.41 13.77
C LEU A 249 4.47 -7.51 13.67
N ASN A 250 5.03 -7.88 14.82
CA ASN A 250 5.97 -8.99 14.93
C ASN A 250 5.24 -10.34 14.92
N MET A 251 4.67 -10.69 13.76
CA MET A 251 3.91 -11.92 13.54
C MET A 251 4.75 -12.94 12.76
N PRO A 252 5.23 -14.03 13.38
CA PRO A 252 6.00 -15.07 12.70
C PRO A 252 5.23 -15.67 11.51
N GLY A 253 5.86 -15.65 10.33
CA GLY A 253 5.26 -16.11 9.08
C GLY A 253 4.15 -15.21 8.55
N GLY A 254 4.02 -13.98 9.07
CA GLY A 254 3.02 -13.01 8.65
C GLY A 254 3.10 -12.69 7.16
N VAL A 255 1.95 -12.51 6.52
CA VAL A 255 1.80 -12.17 5.09
C VAL A 255 1.78 -10.67 4.86
N SER A 256 1.21 -9.94 5.80
CA SER A 256 1.07 -8.47 5.80
C SER A 256 1.01 -7.97 7.24
N SER A 257 0.94 -6.66 7.40
CA SER A 257 0.73 -6.01 8.68
C SER A 257 0.04 -4.66 8.52
N PRO A 258 -0.77 -4.19 9.48
CA PRO A 258 -1.06 -2.77 9.58
C PRO A 258 0.26 -2.00 9.73
N PRO A 259 0.36 -0.75 9.24
CA PRO A 259 1.66 -0.13 9.04
C PRO A 259 2.25 0.45 10.32
N ASN A 260 1.43 0.86 11.30
CA ASN A 260 1.88 1.62 12.47
C ASN A 260 2.98 2.64 12.10
N ILE A 261 2.60 3.61 11.27
CA ILE A 261 3.52 4.47 10.53
C ILE A 261 3.34 5.94 10.90
N MET A 262 4.45 6.66 10.94
CA MET A 262 4.48 8.12 11.05
C MET A 262 5.52 8.73 10.09
N ALA A 263 5.27 9.98 9.71
CA ALA A 263 6.22 10.85 9.05
C ALA A 263 6.65 11.96 10.01
N VAL A 264 7.93 12.32 9.97
CA VAL A 264 8.55 13.38 10.78
C VAL A 264 9.22 14.39 9.85
N PHE A 265 8.88 15.66 10.05
CA PHE A 265 9.33 16.83 9.28
C PHE A 265 10.46 17.56 10.01
#